data_AF-A0A061IZ55-F1
#
_entry.id   AF-A0A061IZ55-F1
#
_cell.length_a   1.000
_cell.length_b   1.000
_cell.length_c   1.000
_cell.angle_alpha   90.00
_cell.angle_beta   90.00
_cell.angle_gamma   90.00
#
_symmetry.space_group_name_H-M   'P 1'
#
loop_
_entity.id
_entity.type
_entity.pdbx_description
1 polymer ?
#
loop_
_entity_poly.entity_id
_entity_poly.type
_entity_poly.pdbx_seq_one_letter_code
_entity_poly.pdbx_strand_id
1 'polypeptide(L)'
;MQLSAEPGRSEDIAAASVREDACFQLKAGRSGVLLKLCRHSPRRACPAGGSGGSKRPRDCCQPGGVVEEASRDVAASVLSGLLGVSTSPFRGVELRHAELTATHLAPEPKDAGRQLGEKNEGSITLLDVFSLSKFAGLHTLDLECNRLGDDGITRLCLWCLPQLRFLRCLFVASNGFGVPGLRAIVSYLEGDVAATRAPTSFAPFSASLGPKPQPLEAVGLTNNPFYSNKVEGEDATVLLSRLLQACGLSLRRLHLNHVGMSASAAATMMQLCFAGGTERAEGFLHPQLVIYLKQNDICKEWLFSTLRGLGVGAAAGNFVV
;
A
#
# COMPACT_ATOMS: atom_id res chain seq x y z
N MET A 1 -14.94 27.46 -55.61
CA MET A 1 -13.49 27.31 -55.38
C MET A 1 -13.31 26.79 -53.97
N GLN A 2 -12.92 25.51 -53.87
CA GLN A 2 -12.40 24.90 -52.64
C GLN A 2 -11.10 25.59 -52.24
N LEU A 3 -10.94 25.90 -50.95
CA LEU A 3 -9.65 25.84 -50.26
C LEU A 3 -9.90 25.39 -48.81
N SER A 4 -9.47 24.16 -48.55
CA SER A 4 -9.36 23.53 -47.24
C SER A 4 -8.23 24.15 -46.42
N ALA A 5 -8.42 24.26 -45.10
CA ALA A 5 -7.35 24.15 -44.10
C ALA A 5 -7.98 24.05 -42.70
N GLU A 6 -8.01 22.85 -42.12
CA GLU A 6 -7.94 22.70 -40.67
C GLU A 6 -6.53 23.07 -40.20
N PRO A 7 -6.41 23.62 -38.97
CA PRO A 7 -5.44 22.99 -38.09
C PRO A 7 -5.87 22.96 -36.61
N GLY A 8 -5.54 21.84 -35.96
CA GLY A 8 -4.84 21.88 -34.68
C GLY A 8 -5.68 21.66 -33.43
N ARG A 9 -5.85 20.39 -33.04
CA ARG A 9 -5.92 20.01 -31.62
C ARG A 9 -4.67 20.56 -30.92
N SER A 10 -4.80 21.55 -30.03
CA SER A 10 -3.72 21.89 -29.12
C SER A 10 -3.72 20.89 -27.96
N GLU A 11 -2.66 20.09 -27.93
CA GLU A 11 -2.17 19.39 -26.76
C GLU A 11 -1.69 20.44 -25.75
N ASP A 12 -2.57 20.94 -24.89
CA ASP A 12 -2.15 21.72 -23.73
C ASP A 12 -2.19 20.84 -22.47
N ILE A 13 -1.34 19.81 -22.46
CA ILE A 13 -0.85 19.24 -21.21
C ILE A 13 0.32 20.13 -20.80
N ALA A 14 0.00 21.15 -20.00
CA ALA A 14 1.02 22.00 -19.39
C ALA A 14 2.06 21.10 -18.69
N ALA A 15 3.25 21.06 -19.26
CA ALA A 15 4.42 20.42 -18.68
C ALA A 15 4.74 21.16 -17.37
N ALA A 16 4.21 20.67 -16.26
CA ALA A 16 4.68 21.07 -14.94
C ALA A 16 6.18 20.78 -14.91
N SER A 17 6.98 21.83 -14.71
CA SER A 17 8.45 21.80 -14.77
C SER A 17 9.00 20.57 -14.05
N VAL A 18 9.53 19.65 -14.86
CA VAL A 18 10.03 18.35 -14.47
C VAL A 18 11.29 18.56 -13.64
N ARG A 19 11.23 18.29 -12.32
CA ARG A 19 12.44 18.07 -11.53
C ARG A 19 13.01 16.72 -11.97
N GLU A 20 14.21 16.72 -12.54
CA GLU A 20 14.85 15.63 -13.29
C GLU A 20 14.92 14.28 -12.53
N ASP A 21 14.79 14.30 -11.20
CA ASP A 21 14.99 13.13 -10.33
C ASP A 21 13.72 12.27 -10.14
N ALA A 22 12.52 12.81 -10.42
CA ALA A 22 11.24 12.11 -10.26
C ALA A 22 10.39 12.21 -11.52
N CYS A 23 10.02 11.07 -12.11
CA CYS A 23 9.09 11.07 -13.24
C CYS A 23 7.66 11.25 -12.72
N PHE A 24 7.07 12.42 -13.00
CA PHE A 24 5.64 12.66 -12.83
C PHE A 24 4.91 12.16 -14.08
N GLN A 25 4.17 11.07 -13.95
CA GLN A 25 3.26 10.62 -15.01
C GLN A 25 1.83 10.83 -14.54
N LEU A 26 1.19 11.87 -15.08
CA LEU A 26 -0.26 11.99 -15.03
C LEU A 26 -0.84 11.05 -16.09
N LYS A 27 -1.64 10.08 -15.66
CA LYS A 27 -2.36 9.20 -16.57
C LYS A 27 -3.86 9.44 -16.39
N ALA A 28 -4.55 9.70 -17.49
CA ALA A 28 -6.00 9.59 -17.52
C ALA A 28 -6.35 8.09 -17.34
N GLY A 29 -6.85 7.73 -16.17
CA GLY A 29 -7.38 6.41 -15.88
C GLY A 29 -8.87 6.34 -16.20
N ARG A 30 -9.39 5.11 -16.35
CA ARG A 30 -10.83 4.86 -16.57
C ARG A 30 -11.74 5.42 -15.47
N SER A 31 -11.19 5.78 -14.30
CA SER A 31 -11.93 6.26 -13.13
C SER A 31 -11.50 7.67 -12.67
N GLY A 32 -10.70 8.39 -13.48
CA GLY A 32 -10.18 9.73 -13.16
C GLY A 32 -8.66 9.85 -13.32
N VAL A 33 -8.08 10.94 -12.82
CA VAL A 33 -6.63 11.19 -12.93
C VAL A 33 -5.87 10.35 -11.90
N LEU A 34 -4.91 9.57 -12.39
CA LEU A 34 -3.94 8.79 -11.62
C LEU A 34 -2.59 9.50 -11.68
N LEU A 35 -2.03 9.81 -10.52
CA LEU A 35 -0.69 10.39 -10.41
C LEU A 35 0.30 9.28 -10.06
N LYS A 36 1.21 8.99 -11.00
CA LYS A 36 2.27 8.00 -10.82
C LYS A 36 3.62 8.69 -10.69
N LEU A 37 4.33 8.35 -9.63
CA LEU A 37 5.65 8.85 -9.27
C LEU A 37 6.58 7.67 -9.11
N CYS A 38 7.61 7.63 -9.95
CA CYS A 38 8.65 6.61 -9.94
C CYS A 38 10.00 7.27 -10.20
N ARG A 39 11.05 6.76 -9.55
CA ARG A 39 12.44 7.12 -9.86
C ARG A 39 12.77 6.71 -11.30
N HIS A 40 13.40 7.61 -12.05
CA HIS A 40 13.90 7.30 -13.40
C HIS A 40 15.04 6.29 -13.26
N SER A 41 14.82 5.05 -13.70
CA SER A 41 15.90 4.08 -13.92
C SER A 41 16.07 3.98 -15.44
N PRO A 42 17.04 4.67 -16.06
CA PRO A 42 17.29 4.50 -17.48
C PRO A 42 17.68 3.04 -17.71
N ARG A 43 16.79 2.27 -18.34
CA ARG A 43 17.11 0.94 -18.83
C ARG A 43 18.16 1.14 -19.93
N ARG A 44 19.44 0.93 -19.61
CA ARG A 44 20.44 0.70 -20.67
C ARG A 44 19.98 -0.55 -21.42
N ALA A 45 19.61 -0.37 -22.68
CA ALA A 45 19.35 -1.46 -23.59
C ALA A 45 20.68 -2.22 -23.79
N CYS A 46 20.84 -3.36 -23.11
CA CYS A 46 21.88 -4.31 -23.49
C CYS A 46 21.46 -4.93 -24.84
N PRO A 47 22.33 -4.93 -25.87
CA PRO A 47 22.01 -5.56 -27.14
C PRO A 47 21.71 -7.05 -26.94
N ALA A 48 20.71 -7.54 -27.68
CA ALA A 48 20.22 -8.90 -27.62
C ALA A 48 21.30 -9.93 -27.97
N GLY A 49 21.47 -10.93 -27.11
CA GLY A 49 22.25 -12.13 -27.37
C GLY A 49 21.59 -13.36 -26.73
N GLY A 50 20.93 -14.17 -27.57
CA GLY A 50 20.88 -15.64 -27.49
C GLY A 50 20.28 -16.35 -26.27
N SER A 51 19.07 -16.90 -26.47
CA SER A 51 18.64 -18.28 -26.13
C SER A 51 18.78 -18.79 -24.68
N GLY A 52 17.63 -19.04 -24.04
CA GLY A 52 17.53 -19.96 -22.90
C GLY A 52 16.33 -19.67 -21.99
N GLY A 53 15.25 -20.42 -22.13
CA GLY A 53 14.03 -20.27 -21.35
C GLY A 53 14.23 -20.52 -19.86
N SER A 54 14.17 -19.46 -19.06
CA SER A 54 13.79 -19.52 -17.66
C SER A 54 13.08 -18.21 -17.31
N LYS A 55 11.80 -18.30 -16.92
CA LYS A 55 11.02 -17.14 -16.47
C LYS A 55 11.59 -16.70 -15.12
N ARG A 56 12.47 -15.69 -15.17
CA ARG A 56 13.09 -15.08 -13.98
C ARG A 56 12.01 -14.45 -13.07
N PRO A 57 12.23 -14.44 -11.74
CA PRO A 57 11.43 -13.66 -10.81
C PRO A 57 11.45 -12.18 -11.22
N ARG A 58 10.46 -11.39 -10.76
CA ARG A 58 10.60 -9.92 -10.75
C ARG A 58 11.65 -9.58 -9.69
N ASP A 59 12.92 -9.73 -10.06
CA ASP A 59 14.04 -9.23 -9.27
C ASP A 59 14.07 -7.71 -9.44
N CYS A 60 13.49 -7.00 -8.46
CA CYS A 60 13.67 -5.57 -8.31
C CYS A 60 15.10 -5.31 -7.82
N CYS A 61 15.97 -4.96 -8.76
CA CYS A 61 17.29 -4.34 -8.60
C CYS A 61 18.40 -5.22 -8.00
N GLN A 62 19.37 -5.61 -8.84
CA GLN A 62 20.75 -5.79 -8.37
C GLN A 62 21.44 -4.42 -8.28
N PRO A 63 22.27 -4.18 -7.25
CA PRO A 63 23.03 -2.94 -7.11
C PRO A 63 24.20 -2.96 -8.08
N GLY A 64 24.09 -2.22 -9.20
CA GLY A 64 25.16 -2.07 -10.18
C GLY A 64 25.65 -0.63 -10.24
N GLY A 65 26.90 -0.41 -9.81
CA GLY A 65 27.73 0.73 -10.21
C GLY A 65 27.58 2.00 -9.36
N VAL A 66 28.61 2.29 -8.57
CA VAL A 66 28.82 3.56 -7.88
C VAL A 66 29.10 4.64 -8.93
N VAL A 67 28.18 5.58 -9.08
CA VAL A 67 28.46 6.94 -9.54
C VAL A 67 27.97 7.85 -8.42
N GLU A 68 28.88 8.57 -7.77
CA GLU A 68 28.55 9.61 -6.79
C GLU A 68 27.85 10.77 -7.49
N GLU A 69 26.55 10.60 -7.74
CA GLU A 69 25.63 11.73 -7.87
C GLU A 69 25.30 12.17 -6.45
N ALA A 70 25.51 13.46 -6.14
CA ALA A 70 25.16 14.04 -4.85
C ALA A 70 23.75 13.58 -4.45
N SER A 71 23.65 12.78 -3.39
CA SER A 71 22.45 12.05 -2.98
C SER A 71 21.31 13.03 -2.67
N ARG A 72 20.56 13.44 -3.69
CA ARG A 72 19.34 14.23 -3.54
C ARG A 72 18.27 13.36 -2.88
N ASP A 73 17.62 13.91 -1.87
CA ASP A 73 16.52 13.29 -1.17
C ASP A 73 15.33 13.09 -2.15
N VAL A 74 15.20 11.85 -2.64
CA VAL A 74 14.17 11.43 -3.59
C VAL A 74 12.78 11.60 -2.97
N ALA A 75 12.61 11.28 -1.69
CA ALA A 75 11.34 11.36 -1.00
C ALA A 75 10.88 12.82 -0.89
N ALA A 76 11.75 13.72 -0.42
CA ALA A 76 11.45 15.14 -0.35
C ALA A 76 11.11 15.74 -1.73
N SER A 77 11.79 15.29 -2.79
CA SER A 77 11.53 15.73 -4.16
C SER A 77 10.16 15.28 -4.67
N VAL A 78 9.78 14.03 -4.40
CA VAL A 78 8.46 13.49 -4.74
C VAL A 78 7.35 14.24 -4.01
N LEU A 79 7.51 14.47 -2.70
CA LEU A 79 6.52 15.18 -1.87
C LEU A 79 6.36 16.64 -2.29
N SER A 80 7.47 17.33 -2.58
CA SER A 80 7.45 18.69 -3.15
C SER A 80 6.69 18.73 -4.47
N GLY A 81 6.91 17.74 -5.33
CA GLY A 81 6.19 17.63 -6.59
C GLY A 81 4.69 17.43 -6.42
N LEU A 82 4.26 16.62 -5.45
CA LEU A 82 2.85 16.42 -5.10
C LEU A 82 2.15 17.74 -4.72
N LEU A 83 2.84 18.61 -3.97
CA LEU A 83 2.31 19.94 -3.65
C LEU A 83 2.14 20.81 -4.91
N GLY A 84 3.11 20.76 -5.82
CA GLY A 84 3.12 21.56 -7.05
C GLY A 84 2.11 21.14 -8.13
N VAL A 85 1.51 19.95 -8.06
CA VAL A 85 0.53 19.53 -9.07
C VAL A 85 -0.77 20.31 -8.93
N SER A 86 -1.12 21.10 -9.95
CA SER A 86 -2.25 22.04 -9.97
C SER A 86 -3.58 21.42 -10.48
N THR A 87 -3.66 20.09 -10.63
CA THR A 87 -4.79 19.45 -11.32
C THR A 87 -6.02 19.21 -10.45
N SER A 88 -7.13 18.88 -11.14
CA SER A 88 -8.36 18.30 -10.60
C SER A 88 -8.12 17.20 -9.54
N PRO A 89 -9.10 16.95 -8.63
CA PRO A 89 -8.94 15.96 -7.57
C PRO A 89 -8.52 14.59 -8.07
N PHE A 90 -7.50 14.01 -7.42
CA PHE A 90 -6.95 12.71 -7.79
C PHE A 90 -7.85 11.59 -7.30
N ARG A 91 -7.97 10.57 -8.15
CA ARG A 91 -8.65 9.31 -7.81
C ARG A 91 -7.65 8.22 -7.42
N GLY A 92 -6.41 8.33 -7.87
CA GLY A 92 -5.34 7.44 -7.43
C GLY A 92 -3.98 8.12 -7.38
N VAL A 93 -3.14 7.64 -6.46
CA VAL A 93 -1.74 8.06 -6.29
C VAL A 93 -0.88 6.81 -6.13
N GLU A 94 0.16 6.71 -6.97
CA GLU A 94 1.20 5.67 -6.89
C GLU A 94 2.55 6.33 -6.62
N LEU A 95 3.12 6.10 -5.43
CA LEU A 95 4.44 6.55 -5.01
C LEU A 95 5.33 5.32 -4.82
N ARG A 96 5.94 4.82 -5.89
CA ARG A 96 6.77 3.62 -5.84
C ARG A 96 8.24 3.96 -6.01
N HIS A 97 9.12 3.28 -5.27
CA HIS A 97 10.57 3.54 -5.30
C HIS A 97 10.92 5.00 -4.98
N ALA A 98 10.14 5.64 -4.12
CA ALA A 98 10.35 7.02 -3.67
C ALA A 98 11.21 7.11 -2.40
N GLU A 99 11.66 5.96 -1.88
CA GLU A 99 12.47 5.85 -0.66
C GLU A 99 11.77 6.44 0.58
N LEU A 100 10.43 6.44 0.59
CA LEU A 100 9.64 6.93 1.72
C LEU A 100 9.92 6.12 2.99
N THR A 101 10.03 6.82 4.11
CA THR A 101 10.25 6.29 5.46
C THR A 101 9.21 6.88 6.42
N ALA A 102 9.23 6.48 7.70
CA ALA A 102 8.29 6.98 8.70
C ALA A 102 8.28 8.52 8.84
N THR A 103 9.46 9.17 8.75
CA THR A 103 9.59 10.64 8.86
C THR A 103 8.92 11.39 7.72
N HIS A 104 8.71 10.74 6.57
CA HIS A 104 8.03 11.32 5.42
C HIS A 104 6.50 11.23 5.52
N LEU A 105 5.97 10.47 6.48
CA LEU A 105 4.52 10.26 6.64
C LEU A 105 3.91 11.30 7.57
N ALA A 106 4.53 11.48 8.72
CA ALA A 106 4.14 12.45 9.73
C ALA A 106 5.34 12.76 10.64
N PRO A 107 5.42 13.98 11.20
CA PRO A 107 6.50 14.38 12.10
C PRO A 107 6.57 13.52 13.38
N GLU A 108 7.75 13.46 13.99
CA GLU A 108 7.95 12.81 15.29
C GLU A 108 7.18 13.53 16.40
N PRO A 109 6.60 12.82 17.38
CA PRO A 109 5.97 13.43 18.55
C PRO A 109 6.93 14.30 19.39
N LYS A 110 8.24 14.02 19.34
CA LYS A 110 9.25 14.75 20.13
C LYS A 110 9.51 16.18 19.63
N ASP A 111 9.08 16.52 18.42
CA ASP A 111 9.25 17.87 17.87
C ASP A 111 8.11 18.82 18.25
N ALA A 112 7.05 18.34 18.92
CA ALA A 112 5.95 19.17 19.40
C ALA A 112 6.31 20.05 20.62
N GLY A 113 7.47 19.83 21.24
CA GLY A 113 7.96 20.54 22.43
C GLY A 113 9.14 21.49 22.19
N ARG A 114 9.64 21.65 20.95
CA ARG A 114 10.69 22.64 20.68
C ARG A 114 10.06 24.04 20.68
N GLN A 115 10.66 24.93 21.48
CA GLN A 115 10.32 26.35 21.50
C GLN A 115 10.35 26.93 20.06
N LEU A 116 9.40 27.82 19.76
CA LEU A 116 9.44 28.68 18.57
C LEU A 116 10.84 29.32 18.47
N GLY A 117 11.72 28.78 17.64
CA GLY A 117 13.10 29.25 17.54
C GLY A 117 14.02 28.32 16.77
N GLU A 118 13.83 27.00 16.87
CA GLU A 118 14.52 26.04 16.00
C GLU A 118 13.54 25.57 14.92
N LYS A 119 13.48 26.35 13.83
CA LYS A 119 12.76 26.00 12.62
C LYS A 119 13.29 24.67 12.05
N ASN A 120 12.55 23.58 12.24
CA ASN A 120 12.40 22.58 11.17
C ASN A 120 11.53 23.19 10.07
N GLU A 121 12.00 24.27 9.44
CA GLU A 121 11.37 24.80 8.24
C GLU A 121 11.60 23.83 7.09
N GLY A 122 10.54 23.21 6.59
CA GLY A 122 10.51 22.80 5.18
C GLY A 122 10.53 21.31 4.84
N SER A 123 10.40 20.37 5.80
CA SER A 123 10.16 18.97 5.43
C SER A 123 8.67 18.72 5.20
N ILE A 124 8.29 18.56 3.94
CA ILE A 124 6.92 18.24 3.53
C ILE A 124 6.66 16.77 3.82
N THR A 125 5.54 16.45 4.47
CA THR A 125 5.11 15.06 4.75
C THR A 125 3.90 14.65 3.92
N LEU A 126 3.60 13.34 3.86
CA LEU A 126 2.35 12.86 3.26
C LEU A 126 1.11 13.36 3.99
N LEU A 127 1.19 13.59 5.31
CA LEU A 127 0.11 14.23 6.05
C LEU A 127 -0.21 15.62 5.48
N ASP A 128 0.82 16.43 5.23
CA ASP A 128 0.65 17.77 4.65
C ASP A 128 0.04 17.68 3.24
N VAL A 129 0.52 16.73 2.44
CA VAL A 129 0.02 16.48 1.08
C VAL A 129 -1.45 16.04 1.10
N PHE A 130 -1.80 15.04 1.90
CA PHE A 130 -3.16 14.46 1.92
C PHE A 130 -4.19 15.32 2.63
N SER A 131 -3.77 16.33 3.40
CA SER A 131 -4.67 17.35 3.95
C SER A 131 -5.20 18.30 2.88
N LEU A 132 -4.62 18.31 1.67
CA LEU A 132 -5.08 19.16 0.56
C LEU A 132 -6.34 18.59 -0.09
N SER A 133 -7.28 19.48 -0.44
CA SER A 133 -8.59 19.14 -1.04
C SER A 133 -8.49 18.32 -2.32
N LYS A 134 -7.40 18.45 -3.09
CA LYS A 134 -7.14 17.65 -4.30
C LYS A 134 -6.96 16.15 -4.04
N PHE A 135 -6.70 15.73 -2.80
CA PHE A 135 -6.65 14.31 -2.41
C PHE A 135 -7.88 13.85 -1.63
N ALA A 136 -8.82 14.76 -1.32
CA ALA A 136 -10.02 14.42 -0.54
C ALA A 136 -10.89 13.36 -1.23
N GLY A 137 -10.77 13.18 -2.55
CA GLY A 137 -11.50 12.17 -3.34
C GLY A 137 -10.70 10.92 -3.70
N LEU A 138 -9.55 10.68 -3.05
CA LEU A 138 -8.64 9.58 -3.41
C LEU A 138 -9.27 8.21 -3.12
N HIS A 139 -9.24 7.32 -4.13
CA HIS A 139 -9.75 5.95 -4.04
C HIS A 139 -8.62 4.90 -3.98
N THR A 140 -7.44 5.22 -4.54
CA THR A 140 -6.31 4.30 -4.58
C THR A 140 -5.05 4.98 -4.05
N LEU A 141 -4.43 4.35 -3.06
CA LEU A 141 -3.13 4.73 -2.54
C LEU A 141 -2.19 3.53 -2.67
N ASP A 142 -1.14 3.74 -3.44
CA ASP A 142 -0.11 2.75 -3.69
C ASP A 142 1.24 3.32 -3.26
N LEU A 143 1.78 2.74 -2.20
CA LEU A 143 3.07 3.07 -1.59
C LEU A 143 4.02 1.86 -1.69
N GLU A 144 3.83 0.98 -2.68
CA GLU A 144 4.67 -0.21 -2.82
C GLU A 144 6.14 0.15 -3.06
N CYS A 145 7.04 -0.71 -2.60
CA CYS A 145 8.49 -0.58 -2.81
C CYS A 145 9.08 0.72 -2.22
N ASN A 146 8.72 1.04 -0.98
CA ASN A 146 9.39 2.07 -0.17
C ASN A 146 10.05 1.42 1.07
N ARG A 147 10.39 2.22 2.07
CA ARG A 147 11.12 1.81 3.29
C ARG A 147 10.34 2.25 4.54
N LEU A 148 9.02 2.07 4.55
CA LEU A 148 8.17 2.56 5.63
C LEU A 148 8.45 1.85 6.96
N GLY A 149 8.71 0.54 6.95
CA GLY A 149 8.82 -0.26 8.17
C GLY A 149 7.56 -0.22 9.05
N ASP A 150 7.62 -0.82 10.23
CA ASP A 150 6.48 -0.86 11.16
C ASP A 150 6.04 0.53 11.62
N ASP A 151 7.00 1.42 11.90
CA ASP A 151 6.72 2.79 12.34
C ASP A 151 6.05 3.63 11.24
N GLY A 152 6.52 3.52 9.99
CA GLY A 152 5.90 4.23 8.88
C GLY A 152 4.48 3.75 8.58
N ILE A 153 4.21 2.45 8.68
CA ILE A 153 2.84 1.91 8.57
C ILE A 153 1.96 2.37 9.73
N THR A 154 2.50 2.43 10.94
CA THR A 154 1.78 2.94 12.11
C THR A 154 1.39 4.41 11.90
N ARG A 155 2.30 5.26 11.42
CA ARG A 155 2.00 6.66 11.09
C ARG A 155 1.03 6.81 9.94
N LEU A 156 1.15 5.97 8.91
CA LEU A 156 0.19 5.92 7.80
C LEU A 156 -1.22 5.75 8.35
N CYS A 157 -1.42 4.76 9.21
CA CYS A 157 -2.72 4.42 9.79
C CYS A 157 -3.25 5.49 10.75
N LEU A 158 -2.39 6.07 11.58
CA LEU A 158 -2.79 7.05 12.60
C LEU A 158 -3.07 8.45 12.03
N TRP A 159 -2.33 8.88 11.01
CA TRP A 159 -2.32 10.29 10.59
C TRP A 159 -2.79 10.50 9.16
N CYS A 160 -2.33 9.66 8.22
CA CYS A 160 -2.56 9.86 6.80
C CYS A 160 -3.90 9.26 6.34
N LEU A 161 -4.17 7.98 6.63
CA LEU A 161 -5.39 7.30 6.19
C LEU A 161 -6.69 7.96 6.70
N PRO A 162 -6.77 8.55 7.91
CA PRO A 162 -7.95 9.29 8.36
C PRO A 162 -8.33 10.49 7.48
N GLN A 163 -7.38 11.06 6.74
CA GLN A 163 -7.64 12.15 5.78
C GLN A 163 -8.29 11.63 4.49
N LEU A 164 -8.15 10.34 4.18
CA LEU A 164 -8.52 9.73 2.90
C LEU A 164 -9.85 8.96 2.99
N ARG A 165 -10.94 9.67 3.26
CA ARG A 165 -12.26 9.09 3.60
C ARG A 165 -12.91 8.20 2.53
N PHE A 166 -12.48 8.30 1.28
CA PHE A 166 -13.01 7.53 0.16
C PHE A 166 -12.01 6.48 -0.36
N LEU A 167 -10.96 6.20 0.39
CA LEU A 167 -9.95 5.22 0.01
C LEU A 167 -10.59 3.83 -0.07
N ARG A 168 -10.37 3.14 -1.20
CA ARG A 168 -10.87 1.78 -1.45
C ARG A 168 -9.75 0.78 -1.68
N CYS A 169 -8.57 1.24 -2.09
CA CYS A 169 -7.44 0.38 -2.39
C CYS A 169 -6.19 0.90 -1.69
N LEU A 170 -5.58 0.04 -0.88
CA LEU A 170 -4.33 0.33 -0.17
C LEU A 170 -3.27 -0.71 -0.56
N PHE A 171 -2.18 -0.27 -1.16
CA PHE A 171 -1.05 -1.13 -1.51
C PHE A 171 0.21 -0.66 -0.79
N VAL A 172 0.77 -1.53 0.05
CA VAL A 172 1.98 -1.28 0.85
C VAL A 172 2.97 -2.43 0.73
N ALA A 173 2.91 -3.18 -0.38
CA ALA A 173 3.84 -4.28 -0.66
C ALA A 173 5.30 -3.82 -0.63
N SER A 174 6.22 -4.70 -0.22
CA SER A 174 7.67 -4.43 -0.20
C SER A 174 8.04 -3.17 0.58
N ASN A 175 7.56 -3.03 1.82
CA ASN A 175 7.89 -1.91 2.71
C ASN A 175 8.68 -2.33 3.96
N GLY A 176 8.96 -3.63 4.10
CA GLY A 176 9.79 -4.16 5.17
C GLY A 176 9.16 -4.07 6.57
N PHE A 177 7.82 -4.12 6.66
CA PHE A 177 7.11 -4.13 7.96
C PHE A 177 6.67 -5.55 8.34
N GLY A 178 6.63 -5.83 9.64
CA GLY A 178 6.25 -7.14 10.18
C GLY A 178 4.86 -7.12 10.81
N VAL A 179 4.69 -7.99 11.81
CA VAL A 179 3.46 -8.10 12.62
C VAL A 179 3.03 -6.76 13.25
N PRO A 180 3.91 -5.90 13.79
CA PRO A 180 3.48 -4.63 14.38
C PRO A 180 2.82 -3.69 13.37
N GLY A 181 3.38 -3.53 12.17
CA GLY A 181 2.77 -2.74 11.11
C GLY A 181 1.46 -3.35 10.60
N LEU A 182 1.39 -4.68 10.47
CA LEU A 182 0.15 -5.36 10.13
C LEU A 182 -0.95 -5.12 11.18
N ARG A 183 -0.61 -5.15 12.47
CA ARG A 183 -1.54 -4.84 13.56
C ARG A 183 -2.09 -3.42 13.42
N ALA A 184 -1.24 -2.44 13.10
CA ALA A 184 -1.70 -1.06 12.89
C ALA A 184 -2.74 -0.95 11.76
N ILE A 185 -2.55 -1.69 10.65
CA ILE A 185 -3.53 -1.75 9.55
C ILE A 185 -4.85 -2.37 10.04
N VAL A 186 -4.79 -3.49 10.75
CA VAL A 186 -5.99 -4.17 11.28
C VAL A 186 -6.76 -3.27 12.25
N SER A 187 -6.06 -2.68 13.22
CA SER A 187 -6.66 -1.77 14.20
C SER A 187 -7.30 -0.55 13.54
N TYR A 188 -6.67 0.03 12.51
CA TYR A 188 -7.29 1.08 11.70
C TYR A 188 -8.61 0.60 11.06
N LEU A 189 -8.59 -0.53 10.36
CA LEU A 189 -9.77 -1.08 9.67
C LEU A 189 -10.92 -1.45 10.60
N GLU A 190 -10.61 -1.90 11.82
CA GLU A 190 -11.60 -2.19 12.86
C GLU A 190 -12.19 -0.91 13.47
N GLY A 191 -11.57 0.26 13.25
CA GLY A 191 -11.89 1.51 13.93
C GLY A 191 -11.33 1.60 15.35
N ASP A 192 -10.47 0.66 15.74
CA ASP A 192 -9.80 0.62 17.03
C ASP A 192 -8.46 1.36 16.97
N VAL A 193 -8.53 2.67 16.74
CA VAL A 193 -7.34 3.54 16.73
C VAL A 193 -6.69 3.58 18.13
N ALA A 194 -7.43 3.21 19.18
CA ALA A 194 -6.92 3.08 20.54
C ALA A 194 -5.99 1.86 20.73
N ALA A 195 -6.15 0.77 19.97
CA ALA A 195 -5.27 -0.40 20.00
C ALA A 195 -4.01 -0.27 19.11
N THR A 196 -3.95 0.75 18.24
CA THR A 196 -2.74 1.07 17.45
C THR A 196 -1.63 1.73 18.30
N ARG A 197 -1.85 1.85 19.62
CA ARG A 197 -0.95 2.50 20.58
C ARG A 197 0.29 1.65 20.86
N ALA A 198 1.46 2.15 20.47
CA ALA A 198 2.72 1.75 21.10
C ALA A 198 2.78 2.29 22.55
N PRO A 199 3.56 1.68 23.47
CA PRO A 199 3.62 2.06 24.90
C PRO A 199 4.09 3.48 25.18
N THR A 200 4.67 4.18 24.21
CA THR A 200 5.18 5.53 24.37
C THR A 200 4.14 6.54 23.87
N SER A 201 3.23 6.88 24.77
CA SER A 201 2.26 7.98 24.72
C SER A 201 2.79 9.24 24.03
N PHE A 202 2.07 9.76 23.03
CA PHE A 202 1.54 11.14 22.97
C PHE A 202 0.58 11.24 21.77
N ALA A 203 -0.61 11.80 22.00
CA ALA A 203 -1.68 11.94 21.01
C ALA A 203 -1.63 13.32 20.33
N PRO A 204 -2.15 13.46 19.10
CA PRO A 204 -2.66 14.74 18.62
C PRO A 204 -4.16 14.81 18.89
N PHE A 205 -4.59 16.01 19.26
CA PHE A 205 -5.92 16.56 19.10
C PHE A 205 -7.08 15.57 19.02
N SER A 206 -7.82 15.44 20.13
CA SER A 206 -9.25 15.07 20.18
C SER A 206 -9.76 14.39 18.90
N ALA A 207 -9.30 13.16 18.65
CA ALA A 207 -9.88 12.30 17.65
C ALA A 207 -11.22 11.83 18.24
N SER A 208 -12.19 12.75 18.24
CA SER A 208 -13.60 12.45 18.26
C SER A 208 -13.81 11.22 17.39
N LEU A 209 -14.45 10.20 17.97
CA LEU A 209 -14.92 8.97 17.34
C LEU A 209 -15.27 9.21 15.87
N GLY A 210 -14.26 9.09 14.99
CA GLY A 210 -14.46 9.23 13.56
C GLY A 210 -15.34 8.06 13.12
N PRO A 211 -16.19 8.23 12.09
CA PRO A 211 -16.88 7.09 11.52
C PRO A 211 -15.83 6.02 11.16
N LYS A 212 -16.13 4.75 11.47
CA LYS A 212 -15.32 3.59 11.06
C LYS A 212 -14.86 3.80 9.60
N PRO A 213 -13.57 3.60 9.29
CA PRO A 213 -13.10 3.83 7.92
C PRO A 213 -13.92 2.99 6.94
N GLN A 214 -14.12 3.52 5.73
CA GLN A 214 -14.80 2.75 4.71
C GLN A 214 -14.00 1.46 4.44
N PRO A 215 -14.68 0.30 4.37
CA PRO A 215 -13.99 -0.97 4.21
C PRO A 215 -13.28 -1.02 2.85
N LEU A 216 -12.03 -1.46 2.85
CA LEU A 216 -11.21 -1.53 1.64
C LEU A 216 -11.71 -2.63 0.70
N GLU A 217 -11.69 -2.33 -0.59
CA GLU A 217 -11.98 -3.28 -1.67
C GLU A 217 -10.74 -4.07 -2.11
N ALA A 218 -9.54 -3.50 -1.92
CA ALA A 218 -8.29 -4.18 -2.21
C ALA A 218 -7.18 -3.81 -1.22
N VAL A 219 -6.45 -4.83 -0.75
CA VAL A 219 -5.29 -4.64 0.13
C VAL A 219 -4.08 -5.39 -0.43
N GLY A 220 -2.96 -4.70 -0.58
CA GLY A 220 -1.71 -5.26 -1.04
C GLY A 220 -0.63 -5.29 0.03
N LEU A 221 -0.25 -6.49 0.47
CA LEU A 221 0.69 -6.73 1.55
C LEU A 221 1.91 -7.57 1.12
N THR A 222 2.02 -7.85 -0.18
CA THR A 222 3.03 -8.71 -0.80
C THR A 222 4.45 -8.36 -0.35
N ASN A 223 5.31 -9.37 -0.16
CA ASN A 223 6.73 -9.18 0.14
C ASN A 223 6.98 -8.36 1.43
N ASN A 224 6.26 -8.67 2.50
CA ASN A 224 6.51 -8.15 3.84
C ASN A 224 6.70 -9.33 4.82
N PRO A 225 7.66 -9.25 5.76
CA PRO A 225 8.09 -10.38 6.60
C PRO A 225 7.11 -10.69 7.75
N PHE A 226 5.90 -11.16 7.45
CA PHE A 226 4.90 -11.52 8.47
C PHE A 226 5.22 -12.81 9.20
N TYR A 227 5.81 -13.79 8.50
CA TYR A 227 6.04 -15.14 9.00
C TYR A 227 7.53 -15.44 9.25
N SER A 228 8.36 -14.41 9.49
CA SER A 228 9.76 -14.61 9.89
C SER A 228 9.85 -15.17 11.33
N ASN A 229 10.87 -16.00 11.62
CA ASN A 229 11.06 -16.86 12.81
C ASN A 229 11.10 -16.18 14.22
N LYS A 230 10.27 -15.18 14.50
CA LYS A 230 10.19 -14.52 15.81
C LYS A 230 8.89 -14.90 16.50
N VAL A 231 9.02 -15.64 17.60
CA VAL A 231 7.93 -16.28 18.37
C VAL A 231 7.30 -15.33 19.40
N GLU A 232 7.57 -14.02 19.35
CA GLU A 232 7.06 -13.06 20.34
C GLU A 232 6.03 -12.13 19.72
N GLY A 233 4.74 -12.45 19.86
CA GLY A 233 3.64 -11.57 19.46
C GLY A 233 2.33 -12.26 19.08
N GLU A 234 1.35 -11.45 18.69
CA GLU A 234 0.11 -11.88 18.05
C GLU A 234 0.42 -12.52 16.68
N ASP A 235 -0.17 -13.68 16.40
CA ASP A 235 0.06 -14.42 15.17
C ASP A 235 -0.45 -13.61 13.96
N ALA A 236 0.40 -13.44 12.94
CA ALA A 236 0.03 -12.81 11.66
C ALA A 236 -1.22 -13.44 11.04
N THR A 237 -1.43 -14.74 11.24
CA THR A 237 -2.61 -15.48 10.79
C THR A 237 -3.88 -14.94 11.43
N VAL A 238 -3.86 -14.66 12.73
CA VAL A 238 -5.00 -14.07 13.46
C VAL A 238 -5.28 -12.65 12.96
N LEU A 239 -4.23 -11.84 12.79
CA LEU A 239 -4.36 -10.48 12.25
C LEU A 239 -4.93 -10.46 10.83
N LEU A 240 -4.45 -11.34 9.95
CA LEU A 240 -4.99 -11.44 8.59
C LEU A 240 -6.44 -11.93 8.56
N SER A 241 -6.81 -12.82 9.49
CA SER A 241 -8.20 -13.20 9.69
C SER A 241 -9.02 -11.98 10.06
N ARG A 242 -8.61 -11.24 11.10
CA ARG A 242 -9.27 -9.99 11.53
C ARG A 242 -9.36 -8.95 10.41
N LEU A 243 -8.34 -8.81 9.57
CA LEU A 243 -8.39 -7.94 8.38
C LEU A 243 -9.53 -8.36 7.44
N LEU A 244 -9.64 -9.65 7.12
CA LEU A 244 -10.73 -10.18 6.32
C LEU A 244 -12.09 -9.88 6.96
N GLN A 245 -12.19 -10.05 8.29
CA GLN A 245 -13.42 -9.74 9.03
C GLN A 245 -13.77 -8.24 9.02
N ALA A 246 -12.77 -7.38 9.19
CA ALA A 246 -12.95 -5.93 9.23
C ALA A 246 -13.42 -5.36 7.89
N CYS A 247 -12.90 -5.89 6.77
CA CYS A 247 -13.32 -5.50 5.43
C CYS A 247 -14.60 -6.20 4.95
N GLY A 248 -14.87 -7.41 5.46
CA GLY A 248 -16.06 -8.21 5.19
C GLY A 248 -16.35 -8.37 3.70
N LEU A 249 -17.61 -8.14 3.31
CA LEU A 249 -18.10 -8.23 1.93
C LEU A 249 -17.51 -7.17 0.98
N SER A 250 -16.77 -6.18 1.47
CA SER A 250 -16.21 -5.16 0.58
C SER A 250 -14.91 -5.63 -0.07
N LEU A 251 -14.16 -6.50 0.60
CA LEU A 251 -12.86 -6.94 0.13
C LEU A 251 -13.01 -7.88 -1.08
N ARG A 252 -12.45 -7.45 -2.21
CA ARG A 252 -12.42 -8.22 -3.46
C ARG A 252 -11.05 -8.80 -3.74
N ARG A 253 -9.98 -8.16 -3.27
CA ARG A 253 -8.61 -8.58 -3.55
C ARG A 253 -7.71 -8.43 -2.33
N LEU A 254 -7.01 -9.51 -1.98
CA LEU A 254 -5.97 -9.51 -0.97
C LEU A 254 -4.69 -10.08 -1.56
N HIS A 255 -3.63 -9.27 -1.62
CA HIS A 255 -2.34 -9.71 -2.18
C HIS A 255 -1.37 -10.05 -1.06
N LEU A 256 -1.13 -11.35 -0.86
CA LEU A 256 -0.24 -11.92 0.15
C LEU A 256 0.87 -12.76 -0.52
N ASN A 257 1.33 -12.37 -1.70
CA ASN A 257 2.43 -13.09 -2.35
C ASN A 257 3.72 -12.90 -1.54
N HIS A 258 4.53 -13.94 -1.43
CA HIS A 258 5.85 -13.87 -0.83
C HIS A 258 5.88 -13.24 0.59
N VAL A 259 4.93 -13.60 1.46
CA VAL A 259 4.91 -13.17 2.86
C VAL A 259 5.44 -14.24 3.83
N GLY A 260 5.78 -15.43 3.29
CA GLY A 260 6.20 -16.60 4.06
C GLY A 260 5.03 -17.41 4.66
N MET A 261 3.81 -17.22 4.15
CA MET A 261 2.62 -17.89 4.68
C MET A 261 2.62 -19.38 4.34
N SER A 262 2.65 -20.26 5.34
CA SER A 262 2.51 -21.69 5.13
C SER A 262 1.08 -22.07 4.70
N ALA A 263 0.93 -23.24 4.09
CA ALA A 263 -0.38 -23.77 3.75
C ALA A 263 -1.28 -23.93 5.01
N SER A 264 -0.68 -24.31 6.16
CA SER A 264 -1.38 -24.42 7.44
C SER A 264 -1.91 -23.07 7.91
N ALA A 265 -1.08 -22.03 7.86
CA ALA A 265 -1.51 -20.66 8.20
C ALA A 265 -2.65 -20.18 7.29
N ALA A 266 -2.58 -20.44 5.98
CA ALA A 266 -3.65 -20.09 5.06
C ALA A 266 -4.97 -20.82 5.39
N ALA A 267 -4.92 -22.12 5.72
CA ALA A 267 -6.10 -22.88 6.14
C ALA A 267 -6.68 -22.37 7.46
N THR A 268 -5.83 -22.11 8.46
CA THR A 268 -6.21 -21.56 9.76
C THR A 268 -6.85 -20.17 9.62
N MET A 269 -6.29 -19.30 8.76
CA MET A 269 -6.85 -17.99 8.47
C MET A 269 -8.31 -18.10 7.98
N MET A 270 -8.59 -19.05 7.09
CA MET A 270 -9.96 -19.28 6.62
C MET A 270 -10.83 -19.87 7.72
N GLN A 271 -10.33 -20.85 8.46
CA GLN A 271 -11.08 -21.43 9.57
C GLN A 271 -11.52 -20.36 10.57
N LEU A 272 -10.63 -19.44 10.94
CA LEU A 272 -10.93 -18.32 11.84
C LEU A 272 -11.97 -17.36 11.27
N CYS A 273 -12.01 -17.17 9.95
CA CYS A 273 -13.07 -16.38 9.30
C CYS A 273 -14.44 -17.07 9.37
N PHE A 274 -14.50 -18.40 9.45
CA PHE A 274 -15.74 -19.18 9.40
C PHE A 274 -16.15 -19.84 10.73
N ALA A 275 -15.32 -19.77 11.78
CA ALA A 275 -15.54 -20.43 13.07
C ALA A 275 -16.74 -19.89 13.90
N GLY A 276 -17.59 -19.02 13.33
CA GLY A 276 -18.67 -18.31 14.03
C GLY A 276 -20.10 -18.80 13.73
N GLY A 277 -20.30 -19.97 13.13
CA GLY A 277 -21.62 -20.60 12.96
C GLY A 277 -21.82 -21.17 11.57
N THR A 278 -22.39 -22.38 11.50
CA THR A 278 -22.74 -23.09 10.26
C THR A 278 -23.70 -22.31 9.36
N GLU A 279 -24.39 -21.28 9.88
CA GLU A 279 -25.23 -20.37 9.10
C GLU A 279 -24.48 -19.13 8.55
N ARG A 280 -23.26 -18.83 9.02
CA ARG A 280 -22.43 -17.70 8.52
C ARG A 280 -21.52 -18.06 7.36
N ALA A 281 -21.41 -19.34 7.00
CA ALA A 281 -20.58 -19.78 5.88
C ALA A 281 -21.08 -19.20 4.55
N GLU A 282 -22.39 -18.95 4.43
CA GLU A 282 -22.99 -18.24 3.29
C GLU A 282 -22.95 -16.72 3.55
N GLY A 283 -21.91 -16.04 3.07
CA GLY A 283 -21.91 -14.57 2.96
C GLY A 283 -20.94 -13.81 3.86
N PHE A 284 -19.96 -14.46 4.48
CA PHE A 284 -18.94 -13.74 5.24
C PHE A 284 -17.93 -12.98 4.36
N LEU A 285 -17.48 -13.62 3.29
CA LEU A 285 -16.53 -13.05 2.34
C LEU A 285 -17.24 -12.72 1.04
N HIS A 286 -16.79 -11.67 0.36
CA HIS A 286 -17.31 -11.33 -0.95
C HIS A 286 -17.22 -12.58 -1.86
N PRO A 287 -18.28 -12.95 -2.60
CA PRO A 287 -18.29 -14.16 -3.45
C PRO A 287 -17.20 -14.19 -4.54
N GLN A 288 -16.61 -13.03 -4.83
CA GLN A 288 -15.52 -12.86 -5.80
C GLN A 288 -14.21 -12.43 -5.13
N LEU A 289 -14.04 -12.68 -3.82
CA LEU A 289 -12.77 -12.42 -3.15
C LEU A 289 -11.67 -13.27 -3.76
N VAL A 290 -10.57 -12.63 -4.15
CA VAL A 290 -9.36 -13.29 -4.62
C VAL A 290 -8.21 -13.02 -3.67
N ILE A 291 -7.64 -14.08 -3.11
CA ILE A 291 -6.48 -14.08 -2.22
C ILE A 291 -5.28 -14.62 -3.00
N TYR A 292 -4.30 -13.77 -3.28
CA TYR A 292 -3.08 -14.15 -3.99
C TYR A 292 -2.02 -14.62 -2.99
N LEU A 293 -1.58 -15.87 -3.12
CA LEU A 293 -0.58 -16.52 -2.27
C LEU A 293 0.62 -17.07 -3.05
N LYS A 294 0.88 -16.54 -4.24
CA LYS A 294 2.02 -16.96 -5.06
C LYS A 294 3.32 -16.77 -4.29
N GLN A 295 4.29 -17.66 -4.52
CA GLN A 295 5.65 -17.56 -3.97
C GLN A 295 5.71 -17.61 -2.42
N ASN A 296 4.78 -18.36 -1.80
CA ASN A 296 4.80 -18.70 -0.37
C ASN A 296 5.14 -20.19 -0.10
N ASP A 297 5.60 -20.93 -1.12
CA ASP A 297 5.89 -22.38 -1.03
C ASP A 297 4.73 -23.23 -0.49
N ILE A 298 3.50 -22.90 -0.94
CA ILE A 298 2.27 -23.59 -0.54
C ILE A 298 2.01 -24.78 -1.46
N CYS A 299 1.89 -25.98 -0.88
CA CYS A 299 1.36 -27.15 -1.57
C CYS A 299 -0.16 -26.98 -1.80
N LYS A 300 -0.56 -26.80 -3.07
CA LYS A 300 -1.94 -26.51 -3.46
C LYS A 300 -2.89 -27.66 -3.10
N GLU A 301 -2.48 -28.89 -3.37
CA GLU A 301 -3.26 -30.10 -3.10
C GLU A 301 -3.53 -30.25 -1.60
N TRP A 302 -2.48 -30.03 -0.80
CA TRP A 302 -2.59 -30.07 0.66
C TRP A 302 -3.54 -28.99 1.17
N LEU A 303 -3.38 -27.73 0.73
CA LEU A 303 -4.26 -26.63 1.15
C LEU A 303 -5.73 -26.94 0.82
N PHE A 304 -6.00 -27.42 -0.39
CA PHE A 304 -7.38 -27.69 -0.82
C PHE A 304 -7.99 -28.89 -0.10
N SER A 305 -7.19 -29.92 0.18
CA SER A 305 -7.62 -31.06 1.01
C SER A 305 -7.95 -30.62 2.43
N THR A 306 -7.10 -29.78 3.04
CA THR A 306 -7.30 -29.24 4.39
C THR A 306 -8.56 -28.37 4.45
N LEU A 307 -8.75 -27.44 3.51
CA LEU A 307 -9.96 -26.61 3.46
C LEU A 307 -11.24 -27.45 3.32
N ARG A 308 -11.20 -28.53 2.54
CA ARG A 308 -12.32 -29.48 2.43
C ARG A 308 -12.59 -30.20 3.74
N GLY A 309 -11.55 -30.70 4.41
CA GLY A 309 -11.67 -31.36 5.71
C GLY A 309 -12.21 -30.45 6.81
N LEU A 310 -11.94 -29.15 6.71
CA LEU A 310 -12.44 -28.11 7.63
C LEU A 310 -13.87 -27.62 7.29
N GLY A 311 -14.52 -28.18 6.27
CA GLY A 311 -15.88 -27.76 5.87
C GLY A 311 -15.94 -26.39 5.15
N VAL A 312 -14.78 -25.79 4.82
CA VAL A 312 -14.65 -24.49 4.14
C VAL A 312 -14.14 -24.65 2.70
N GLY A 313 -14.44 -25.80 2.09
CA GLY A 313 -13.96 -26.17 0.75
C GLY A 313 -14.38 -25.20 -0.35
N ALA A 314 -15.52 -24.52 -0.20
CA ALA A 314 -15.97 -23.47 -1.13
C ALA A 314 -14.97 -22.30 -1.23
N ALA A 315 -14.24 -22.01 -0.16
CA ALA A 315 -13.24 -20.95 -0.15
C ALA A 315 -11.96 -21.29 -0.95
N ALA A 316 -11.77 -22.56 -1.35
CA ALA A 316 -10.62 -22.95 -2.17
C ALA A 316 -10.55 -22.16 -3.49
N GLY A 317 -11.70 -21.82 -4.08
CA GLY A 317 -11.79 -21.02 -5.30
C GLY A 317 -11.31 -19.57 -5.14
N ASN A 318 -11.20 -19.08 -3.90
CA ASN A 318 -10.73 -17.73 -3.63
C ASN A 318 -9.20 -17.63 -3.69
N PHE A 319 -8.47 -18.76 -3.63
CA PHE A 319 -7.02 -18.75 -3.59
C PHE A 319 -6.38 -18.85 -4.98
N VAL A 320 -5.45 -17.94 -5.24
CA VAL A 320 -4.49 -18.02 -6.34
C VAL A 320 -3.13 -18.34 -5.76
N VAL A 321 -2.84 -19.64 -5.66
CA VAL A 321 -1.57 -20.21 -5.21
C VAL A 321 -0.64 -20.40 -6.40
#